data_AF-A0A0M3U851-F1
#
_entry.id   AF-A0A0M3U851-F1
#
_cell.length_a   1.000
_cell.length_b   1.000
_cell.length_c   1.000
_cell.angle_alpha   90.00
_cell.angle_beta   90.00
_cell.angle_gamma   90.00
#
_symmetry.space_group_name_H-M   'P 1'
#
loop_
_entity.id
_entity.type
_entity.pdbx_description
1 polymer ?
#
loop_
_entity_poly.entity_id
_entity_poly.type
_entity_poly.pdbx_seq_one_letter_code
_entity_poly.pdbx_strand_id
1 'polypeptide(L)'
;MTTESPALARLRDAVGRTVAAGTARATLLMDMSGTRAVGEALPRRRRPLPALARAVLRRVPREVETRGVLDLTRRRAMAGHDHIAFLQIEDRVWSGRPGRRLDRLGLTDPGRIVTPLAAFDRLADVTEAHDHGVVADRGERWRRLTVTTGDGEPGEVWLDGAHVRRIRLPEQRQDSTTVTLDAFGTDVDDRDWTRLPG
;
A
#
# COMPACT_ATOMS: atom_id res chain seq x y z
N MET A 1 10.41 -0.60 32.66
CA MET A 1 11.11 -0.41 31.38
C MET A 1 10.95 -1.68 30.58
N THR A 2 10.09 -1.68 29.57
CA THR A 2 9.92 -2.84 28.69
C THR A 2 11.07 -2.82 27.69
N THR A 3 11.95 -3.82 27.75
CA THR A 3 13.06 -3.94 26.79
C THR A 3 12.46 -4.14 25.40
N GLU A 4 12.80 -3.25 24.47
CA GLU A 4 12.39 -3.36 23.07
C GLU A 4 12.87 -4.69 22.48
N SER A 5 12.01 -5.37 21.71
CA SER A 5 12.40 -6.63 21.07
C SER A 5 13.46 -6.37 19.98
N PRO A 6 14.44 -7.26 19.78
CA PRO A 6 15.45 -7.10 18.72
C PRO A 6 14.85 -6.98 17.31
N ALA A 7 13.69 -7.61 17.08
CA ALA A 7 12.97 -7.53 15.83
C ALA A 7 12.39 -6.13 15.58
N LEU A 8 11.84 -5.49 16.62
CA LEU A 8 11.28 -4.14 16.53
C LEU A 8 12.39 -3.11 16.31
N ALA A 9 13.51 -3.22 17.03
CA ALA A 9 14.67 -2.37 16.83
C ALA A 9 15.21 -2.46 15.38
N ARG A 10 15.29 -3.68 14.83
CA ARG A 10 15.71 -3.91 13.44
C ARG A 10 14.74 -3.31 12.43
N LEU A 11 13.43 -3.42 12.67
CA LEU A 11 12.42 -2.80 11.83
C LEU A 11 12.59 -1.28 11.81
N ARG A 12 12.72 -0.65 12.99
CA ARG A 12 12.91 0.81 13.11
C ARG A 12 14.17 1.30 12.41
N ASP A 13 15.26 0.55 12.55
CA ASP A 13 16.53 0.82 11.88
C ASP A 13 16.40 0.71 10.34
N ALA A 14 15.71 -0.32 9.82
CA ALA A 14 15.42 -0.44 8.39
C ALA A 14 14.48 0.66 7.88
N VAL A 15 13.47 1.06 8.67
CA VAL A 15 12.61 2.21 8.37
C VAL A 15 13.45 3.49 8.27
N GLY A 16 14.33 3.74 9.25
CA GLY A 16 15.22 4.90 9.26
C GLY A 16 16.11 4.97 8.01
N ARG A 17 16.73 3.84 7.62
CA ARG A 17 17.51 3.76 6.36
C ARG A 17 16.67 3.95 5.11
N THR A 18 15.42 3.47 5.11
CA THR A 18 14.51 3.65 3.98
C THR A 18 14.11 5.12 3.83
N VAL A 19 13.83 5.81 4.94
CA VAL A 19 13.60 7.28 4.95
C VAL A 19 14.84 8.02 4.48
N ALA A 20 16.04 7.65 4.93
CA ALA A 20 17.29 8.27 4.53
C ALA A 20 17.61 8.12 3.03
N ALA A 21 17.11 7.07 2.38
CA ALA A 21 17.23 6.90 0.93
C ALA A 21 16.37 7.89 0.13
N GLY A 22 15.39 8.54 0.78
CA GLY A 22 14.55 9.60 0.23
C GLY A 22 13.44 9.09 -0.67
N THR A 23 13.78 8.38 -1.75
CA THR A 23 12.83 7.95 -2.77
C THR A 23 12.91 6.45 -3.06
N ALA A 24 11.83 5.87 -3.55
CA ALA A 24 11.76 4.49 -4.01
C ALA A 24 10.72 4.33 -5.11
N ARG A 25 10.94 3.41 -6.05
CA ARG A 25 9.87 2.90 -6.90
C ARG A 25 8.95 2.04 -6.04
N ALA A 26 7.64 2.24 -6.20
CA ALA A 26 6.62 1.51 -5.47
C ALA A 26 5.76 0.68 -6.45
N THR A 27 5.55 -0.59 -6.11
CA THR A 27 4.54 -1.45 -6.74
C THR A 27 3.48 -1.76 -5.71
N LEU A 28 2.23 -1.42 -6.00
CA LEU A 28 1.08 -1.67 -5.13
C LEU A 28 0.25 -2.80 -5.74
N LEU A 29 0.08 -3.89 -4.99
CA LEU A 29 -0.83 -4.98 -5.32
C LEU A 29 -2.03 -4.92 -4.38
N MET A 30 -3.21 -4.68 -4.94
CA MET A 30 -4.47 -4.68 -4.23
C MET A 30 -5.19 -6.01 -4.50
N ASP A 31 -5.38 -6.82 -3.46
CA ASP A 31 -6.19 -8.05 -3.51
C ASP A 31 -7.63 -7.71 -3.10
N MET A 32 -8.54 -7.80 -4.07
CA MET A 32 -9.97 -7.46 -3.96
C MET A 32 -10.85 -8.70 -3.72
N SER A 33 -10.26 -9.81 -3.28
CA SER A 33 -10.96 -11.09 -3.11
C SER A 33 -12.11 -11.02 -2.11
N GLY A 34 -11.96 -10.28 -1.02
CA GLY A 34 -12.99 -10.05 -0.01
C GLY A 34 -14.15 -9.23 -0.56
N THR A 35 -13.87 -8.12 -1.24
CA THR A 35 -14.89 -7.32 -1.94
C THR A 35 -15.69 -8.16 -2.94
N ARG A 36 -15.02 -9.06 -3.66
CA ARG A 36 -15.69 -9.97 -4.61
C ARG A 36 -16.57 -10.99 -3.88
N ALA A 37 -16.08 -11.60 -2.81
CA ALA A 37 -16.82 -12.58 -2.02
C ALA A 37 -18.13 -11.98 -1.45
N VAL A 38 -18.08 -10.74 -0.96
CA VAL A 38 -19.28 -10.01 -0.50
C VAL A 38 -20.28 -9.83 -1.64
N GLY A 39 -19.82 -9.47 -2.85
CA GLY A 39 -20.67 -9.35 -4.03
C GLY A 39 -21.35 -10.67 -4.43
N GLU A 40 -20.61 -11.78 -4.32
CA GLU A 40 -21.09 -13.12 -4.64
C GLU A 40 -22.09 -13.64 -3.60
N ALA A 41 -21.94 -13.27 -2.33
CA ALA A 41 -22.82 -13.63 -1.22
C ALA A 41 -24.17 -12.88 -1.21
N LEU A 42 -24.36 -11.84 -2.03
CA LEU A 42 -25.62 -11.09 -2.07
C LEU A 42 -26.82 -11.99 -2.42
N PRO A 43 -27.95 -11.91 -1.69
CA PRO A 43 -29.10 -12.79 -1.89
C PRO A 43 -29.69 -12.64 -3.30
N ARG A 44 -30.05 -13.77 -3.94
CA ARG A 44 -30.65 -13.86 -5.29
C ARG A 44 -32.11 -13.36 -5.33
N ARG A 45 -32.40 -12.21 -4.72
CA ARG A 45 -33.75 -11.62 -4.84
C ARG A 45 -33.96 -11.15 -6.27
N ARG A 46 -35.16 -11.41 -6.82
CA ARG A 46 -35.63 -11.06 -8.18
C ARG A 46 -35.79 -9.54 -8.40
N ARG A 47 -34.78 -8.74 -8.06
CA ARG A 47 -34.73 -7.31 -8.37
C ARG A 47 -33.53 -7.04 -9.30
N PRO A 48 -33.66 -6.11 -10.26
CA PRO A 48 -32.63 -5.89 -11.29
C PRO A 48 -31.34 -5.26 -10.75
N LEU A 49 -31.43 -4.44 -9.69
CA LEU A 49 -30.30 -3.72 -9.10
C LEU A 49 -29.18 -4.66 -8.55
N PRO A 50 -29.50 -5.72 -7.79
CA PRO A 50 -28.51 -6.72 -7.37
C PRO A 50 -27.78 -7.44 -8.52
N ALA A 51 -28.45 -7.69 -9.65
CA ALA A 51 -27.85 -8.40 -10.77
C ALA A 51 -26.80 -7.53 -11.48
N LEU A 52 -27.09 -6.23 -11.66
CA LEU A 52 -26.15 -5.27 -12.25
C LEU A 52 -24.92 -5.08 -11.35
N ALA A 53 -25.11 -4.91 -10.04
CA ALA A 53 -24.01 -4.78 -9.08
C ALA A 53 -23.07 -6.00 -9.12
N ARG A 54 -23.62 -7.22 -9.18
CA ARG A 54 -22.81 -8.44 -9.35
C ARG A 54 -22.09 -8.51 -10.69
N ALA A 55 -22.75 -8.11 -11.77
CA ALA A 55 -22.13 -8.10 -13.10
C ALA A 55 -20.93 -7.15 -13.16
N VAL A 56 -21.03 -5.99 -12.49
CA VAL A 56 -19.92 -5.04 -12.33
C VAL A 56 -18.80 -5.66 -11.47
N LEU A 57 -19.12 -6.18 -10.28
CA LEU A 57 -18.11 -6.78 -9.39
C LEU A 57 -17.38 -7.99 -10.01
N ARG A 58 -18.06 -8.78 -10.85
CA ARG A 58 -17.42 -9.90 -11.58
C ARG A 58 -16.36 -9.45 -12.58
N ARG A 59 -16.50 -8.23 -13.12
CA ARG A 59 -15.57 -7.63 -14.07
C ARG A 59 -14.40 -6.93 -13.38
N VAL A 60 -14.48 -6.69 -12.07
CA VAL A 60 -13.35 -6.18 -11.30
C VAL A 60 -12.31 -7.32 -11.22
N PRO A 61 -11.06 -7.07 -11.64
CA PRO A 61 -9.99 -8.05 -11.50
C PRO A 61 -9.79 -8.39 -10.03
N ARG A 62 -9.41 -9.65 -9.74
CA ARG A 62 -9.15 -10.09 -8.35
C ARG A 62 -7.97 -9.35 -7.74
N GLU A 63 -6.96 -9.10 -8.57
CA GLU A 63 -5.74 -8.42 -8.19
C GLU A 63 -5.52 -7.25 -9.14
N VAL A 64 -5.20 -6.09 -8.58
CA VAL A 64 -4.78 -4.90 -9.34
C VAL A 64 -3.35 -4.58 -8.95
N GLU A 65 -2.44 -4.69 -9.90
CA GLU A 65 -1.07 -4.20 -9.76
C GLU A 65 -1.00 -2.78 -10.32
N THR A 66 -0.55 -1.82 -9.50
CA THR A 66 -0.23 -0.47 -9.94
C THR A 66 1.22 -0.16 -9.66
N ARG A 67 1.81 0.70 -10.49
CA ARG A 67 3.21 1.13 -10.35
C ARG A 67 3.27 2.61 -10.09
N GLY A 68 4.30 3.01 -9.38
CA GLY A 68 4.39 4.34 -8.83
C GLY A 68 5.73 4.65 -8.18
N VAL A 69 5.71 5.70 -7.38
CA VAL A 69 6.87 6.24 -6.70
C VAL A 69 6.46 6.72 -5.32
N LEU A 70 7.39 6.56 -4.39
CA LEU A 70 7.30 6.99 -3.00
C LEU A 70 8.47 7.94 -2.75
N ASP A 71 8.17 9.17 -2.32
CA ASP A 71 9.13 10.19 -1.92
C ASP A 71 8.89 10.52 -0.44
N LEU A 72 9.69 9.89 0.42
CA LEU A 72 9.64 10.01 1.87
C LEU A 72 10.18 11.36 2.34
N THR A 73 11.11 11.97 1.60
CA THR A 73 11.68 13.29 1.95
C THR A 73 10.62 14.39 1.85
N ARG A 74 9.82 14.39 0.77
CA ARG A 74 8.74 15.37 0.56
C ARG A 74 7.37 14.82 0.91
N ARG A 75 7.31 13.67 1.60
CA ARG A 75 6.07 13.05 2.11
C ARG A 75 4.99 12.93 1.04
N ARG A 76 5.33 12.37 -0.12
CA ARG A 76 4.41 12.24 -1.25
C ARG A 76 4.56 10.91 -1.96
N ALA A 77 3.48 10.40 -2.54
CA ALA A 77 3.49 9.19 -3.32
C ALA A 77 2.48 9.27 -4.46
N MET A 78 2.75 8.57 -5.55
CA MET A 78 1.78 8.39 -6.62
C MET A 78 1.86 6.98 -7.15
N ALA A 79 0.73 6.41 -7.54
CA ALA A 79 0.72 5.18 -8.34
C ALA A 79 -0.53 5.15 -9.22
N GLY A 80 -0.45 4.39 -10.31
CA GLY A 80 -1.58 4.24 -11.22
C GLY A 80 -1.48 3.01 -12.10
N HIS A 81 -2.62 2.65 -12.67
CA HIS A 81 -2.79 1.59 -13.65
C HIS A 81 -4.01 1.90 -14.52
N ASP A 82 -3.81 1.99 -15.83
CA ASP A 82 -4.77 2.14 -16.92
C ASP A 82 -5.94 3.13 -16.70
N HIS A 83 -6.85 2.79 -15.78
CA HIS A 83 -8.11 3.45 -15.53
C HIS A 83 -8.20 4.12 -14.16
N ILE A 84 -7.28 3.84 -13.24
CA ILE A 84 -7.24 4.42 -11.89
C ILE A 84 -5.83 4.82 -11.50
N ALA A 85 -5.72 6.00 -10.91
CA ALA A 85 -4.50 6.54 -10.34
C ALA A 85 -4.83 7.23 -9.02
N PHE A 86 -3.85 7.26 -8.14
CA PHE A 86 -3.89 7.99 -6.89
C PHE A 86 -2.60 8.77 -6.68
N LEU A 87 -2.74 9.88 -5.98
CA LEU A 87 -1.67 10.75 -5.55
C LEU A 87 -1.91 11.05 -4.07
N GLN A 88 -0.87 10.93 -3.26
CA GLN A 88 -0.86 11.41 -1.90
C GLN A 88 0.23 12.46 -1.74
N ILE A 89 -0.11 13.58 -1.12
CA ILE A 89 0.84 14.58 -0.63
C ILE A 89 0.47 14.84 0.82
N GLU A 90 1.40 14.55 1.72
CA GLU A 90 1.18 14.60 3.17
C GLU A 90 -0.03 13.73 3.57
N ASP A 91 -1.07 14.34 4.15
CA ASP A 91 -2.31 13.70 4.60
C ASP A 91 -3.42 13.71 3.53
N ARG A 92 -3.17 14.33 2.37
CA ARG A 92 -4.19 14.52 1.32
C ARG A 92 -4.04 13.48 0.23
N VAL A 93 -5.15 12.82 -0.09
CA VAL A 93 -5.23 11.83 -1.17
C VAL A 93 -6.15 12.32 -2.28
N TRP A 94 -5.71 12.18 -3.52
CA TRP A 94 -6.54 12.33 -4.72
C TRP A 94 -6.58 11.00 -5.44
N SER A 95 -7.73 10.66 -6.00
CA SER A 95 -7.89 9.46 -6.83
C SER A 95 -8.78 9.76 -8.02
N GLY A 96 -8.61 9.01 -9.11
CA GLY A 96 -9.41 9.18 -10.31
C GLY A 96 -8.72 8.65 -11.56
N ARG A 97 -9.13 9.17 -12.72
CA ARG A 97 -8.51 8.80 -14.00
C ARG A 97 -7.10 9.41 -14.12
N PRO A 98 -6.14 8.67 -14.69
CA PRO A 98 -4.81 9.19 -15.03
C PRO A 98 -4.81 10.55 -15.74
N GLY A 99 -3.79 11.39 -15.47
CA GLY A 99 -3.56 12.68 -16.12
C GLY A 99 -4.47 13.84 -15.68
N ARG A 100 -5.45 13.59 -14.81
CA ARG A 100 -6.37 14.62 -14.28
C ARG A 100 -5.61 15.57 -13.33
N ARG A 101 -5.89 16.86 -13.45
CA ARG A 101 -5.36 17.90 -12.55
C ARG A 101 -6.02 17.84 -11.18
N LEU A 102 -5.25 18.05 -10.12
CA LEU A 102 -5.74 17.95 -8.74
C LEU A 102 -6.75 19.04 -8.39
N ASP A 103 -6.62 20.23 -8.98
CA ASP A 103 -7.56 21.35 -8.81
C ASP A 103 -8.98 21.05 -9.31
N ARG A 104 -9.15 19.98 -10.09
CA ARG A 104 -10.44 19.50 -10.61
C ARG A 104 -10.92 18.22 -9.93
N LEU A 105 -10.21 17.73 -8.91
CA LEU A 105 -10.55 16.52 -8.17
C LEU A 105 -10.95 16.91 -6.75
N GLY A 106 -11.99 16.23 -6.24
CA GLY A 106 -12.26 16.24 -4.80
C GLY A 106 -11.20 15.44 -4.06
N LEU A 107 -10.96 15.79 -2.80
CA LEU A 107 -10.16 14.96 -1.91
C LEU A 107 -10.83 13.60 -1.71
N THR A 108 -10.02 12.56 -1.74
CA THR A 108 -10.42 11.20 -1.37
C THR A 108 -10.16 11.03 0.11
N ASP A 109 -11.11 10.39 0.80
CA ASP A 109 -10.92 9.97 2.18
C ASP A 109 -9.71 9.03 2.29
N PRO A 110 -8.66 9.40 3.03
CA PRO A 110 -7.43 8.60 3.13
C PRO A 110 -7.67 7.21 3.75
N GLY A 111 -8.77 7.02 4.50
CA GLY A 111 -9.16 5.70 5.01
C GLY A 111 -9.70 4.74 3.95
N ARG A 112 -9.99 5.21 2.73
CA ARG A 112 -10.59 4.38 1.66
C ARG A 112 -9.58 3.72 0.73
N ILE A 113 -8.34 4.23 0.65
CA ILE A 113 -7.32 3.73 -0.26
C ILE A 113 -5.99 3.69 0.48
N VAL A 114 -5.42 2.50 0.62
CA VAL A 114 -4.06 2.35 1.12
C VAL A 114 -3.08 2.71 0.00
N THR A 115 -2.48 3.90 0.11
CA THR A 115 -1.39 4.32 -0.79
C THR A 115 -0.04 3.77 -0.27
N PRO A 116 1.04 3.81 -1.09
CA PRO A 116 2.38 3.50 -0.63
C PRO A 116 2.84 4.32 0.57
N LEU A 117 2.49 5.62 0.62
CA LEU A 117 2.88 6.50 1.72
C LEU A 117 2.12 6.12 3.00
N ALA A 118 0.80 5.94 2.90
CA ALA A 118 -0.04 5.55 4.03
C ALA A 118 0.38 4.18 4.61
N ALA A 119 0.69 3.21 3.75
CA ALA A 119 1.19 1.90 4.19
C ALA A 119 2.55 2.02 4.89
N PHE A 120 3.44 2.87 4.40
CA PHE A 120 4.74 3.12 5.03
C PHE A 120 4.58 3.82 6.38
N ASP A 121 3.67 4.79 6.49
CA ASP A 121 3.41 5.51 7.73
C ASP A 121 2.93 4.60 8.86
N ARG A 122 2.18 3.52 8.55
CA ARG A 122 1.80 2.53 9.55
C ARG A 122 2.98 1.85 10.23
N LEU A 123 4.16 1.85 9.62
CA LEU A 123 5.36 1.28 10.25
C LEU A 123 5.85 2.11 11.44
N ALA A 124 5.53 3.41 11.49
CA ALA A 124 5.84 4.26 12.64
C ALA A 124 5.02 3.86 13.88
N ASP A 125 3.82 3.30 13.67
CA ASP A 125 2.89 2.89 14.72
C ASP A 125 3.08 1.44 15.15
N VAL A 126 4.11 0.73 14.66
CA VAL A 126 4.38 -0.66 15.06
C VAL A 126 4.83 -0.72 16.52
N THR A 127 4.09 -1.48 17.31
CA THR A 127 4.32 -1.69 18.74
C THR A 127 4.99 -3.02 19.02
N GLU A 128 4.77 -4.02 18.17
CA GLU A 128 5.36 -5.36 18.31
C GLU A 128 5.86 -5.89 16.96
N ALA A 129 6.94 -6.66 16.98
CA ALA A 129 7.45 -7.35 15.81
C ALA A 129 8.00 -8.73 16.18
N HIS A 130 7.69 -9.72 15.36
CA HIS A 130 8.21 -11.08 15.43
C HIS A 130 8.99 -11.42 14.15
N ASP A 131 10.23 -11.85 14.31
CA ASP A 131 11.12 -12.25 13.20
C ASP A 131 10.94 -13.72 12.84
N HIS A 132 10.66 -14.00 11.56
CA HIS A 132 10.49 -15.35 11.01
C HIS A 132 11.73 -15.85 10.25
N GLY A 133 12.83 -15.11 10.32
CA GLY A 133 14.04 -15.42 9.58
C GLY A 133 13.99 -14.96 8.12
N VAL A 134 14.96 -15.44 7.36
CA VAL A 134 15.11 -15.12 5.94
C VAL A 134 14.32 -16.14 5.11
N VAL A 135 13.40 -15.64 4.30
CA VAL A 135 12.60 -16.42 3.36
C VAL A 135 12.99 -16.09 1.93
N ALA A 136 12.91 -17.09 1.04
CA ALA A 136 12.99 -16.86 -0.39
C ALA A 136 11.61 -16.46 -0.92
N ASP A 137 11.51 -15.29 -1.53
CA ASP A 137 10.28 -14.80 -2.14
C ASP A 137 10.60 -14.14 -3.49
N ARG A 138 9.93 -14.60 -4.55
CA ARG A 138 10.13 -14.13 -5.94
C ARG A 138 11.60 -14.13 -6.41
N GLY A 139 12.40 -15.09 -5.93
CA GLY A 139 13.82 -15.22 -6.26
C GLY A 139 14.76 -14.36 -5.40
N GLU A 140 14.22 -13.53 -4.53
CA GLU A 140 14.97 -12.69 -3.60
C GLU A 140 14.96 -13.28 -2.18
N ARG A 141 15.97 -12.92 -1.38
CA ARG A 141 16.06 -13.36 0.03
C ARG A 141 15.80 -12.19 0.95
N TRP A 142 14.66 -12.20 1.63
CA TRP A 142 14.28 -11.15 2.56
C TRP A 142 13.98 -11.73 3.93
N ARG A 143 14.26 -10.93 4.96
CA ARG A 143 13.85 -11.23 6.33
C ARG A 143 12.38 -10.86 6.51
N ARG A 144 11.54 -11.83 6.88
CA ARG A 144 10.11 -11.62 7.08
C ARG A 144 9.83 -11.36 8.56
N LEU A 145 9.05 -10.32 8.83
CA LEU A 145 8.53 -9.97 10.14
C LEU A 145 7.00 -10.02 10.11
N THR A 146 6.38 -10.54 11.16
CA THR A 146 4.99 -10.19 11.50
C THR A 146 5.05 -9.01 12.46
N VAL A 147 4.18 -8.03 12.26
CA VAL A 147 4.11 -6.81 13.07
C VAL A 147 2.71 -6.61 13.62
N THR A 148 2.60 -5.90 14.73
CA THR A 148 1.33 -5.42 15.29
C THR A 148 1.41 -3.90 15.38
N THR A 149 0.43 -3.20 14.81
CA THR A 149 0.33 -1.73 14.90
C THR A 149 -0.34 -1.28 16.19
N GLY A 150 -0.28 0.01 16.50
CA GLY A 150 -0.83 0.59 17.73
C GLY A 150 -2.34 0.41 17.91
N ASP A 151 -3.08 0.20 16.82
CA ASP A 151 -4.50 -0.15 16.80
C ASP A 151 -4.77 -1.67 16.95
N GLY A 152 -3.71 -2.48 17.07
CA GLY A 152 -3.80 -3.93 17.24
C GLY A 152 -3.94 -4.72 15.93
N GLU A 153 -3.87 -4.06 14.77
CA GLU A 153 -3.95 -4.73 13.48
C GLU A 153 -2.63 -5.47 13.16
N PRO A 154 -2.69 -6.75 12.76
CA PRO A 154 -1.52 -7.49 12.35
C PRO A 154 -1.06 -7.07 10.95
N GLY A 155 0.23 -7.11 10.67
CA GLY A 155 0.79 -6.87 9.35
C GLY A 155 2.01 -7.73 9.09
N GLU A 156 2.50 -7.69 7.85
CA GLU A 156 3.75 -8.35 7.48
C GLU A 156 4.70 -7.38 6.81
N VAL A 157 5.98 -7.45 7.17
CA VAL A 157 7.03 -6.61 6.61
C VAL A 157 8.19 -7.48 6.17
N TRP A 158 8.74 -7.20 4.99
CA TRP A 158 9.96 -7.84 4.51
C TRP A 158 11.06 -6.80 4.44
N LEU A 159 12.19 -7.16 5.01
CA LEU A 159 13.40 -6.35 5.02
C LEU A 159 14.46 -7.05 4.17
N ASP A 160 15.24 -6.30 3.40
CA ASP A 160 16.54 -6.79 2.98
C ASP A 160 17.61 -6.42 4.03
N GLY A 161 18.88 -6.42 3.64
CA GLY A 161 19.97 -6.01 4.54
C GLY A 161 19.94 -4.54 4.96
N ALA A 162 19.19 -3.67 4.27
CA ALA A 162 19.23 -2.22 4.46
C ALA A 162 17.85 -1.56 4.59
N HIS A 163 16.86 -1.96 3.83
CA HIS A 163 15.60 -1.25 3.62
C HIS A 163 14.38 -2.12 3.86
N VAL A 164 13.24 -1.46 4.07
CA VAL A 164 11.91 -2.08 3.95
C VAL A 164 11.65 -2.36 2.47
N ARG A 165 11.48 -3.63 2.13
CA ARG A 165 11.21 -4.08 0.75
C ARG A 165 9.75 -4.34 0.47
N ARG A 166 9.01 -4.82 1.46
CA ARG A 166 7.58 -5.08 1.28
C ARG A 166 6.82 -4.83 2.57
N ILE A 167 5.63 -4.28 2.42
CA ILE A 167 4.65 -4.09 3.48
C ILE A 167 3.37 -4.75 3.00
N ARG A 168 2.81 -5.67 3.77
CA ARG A 168 1.48 -6.23 3.54
C ARG A 168 0.62 -5.89 4.75
N LEU A 169 -0.44 -5.12 4.51
CA LEU A 169 -1.40 -4.74 5.53
C LEU A 169 -2.75 -5.38 5.19
N PRO A 170 -3.44 -5.95 6.19
CA PRO A 170 -4.83 -6.30 6.02
C PRO A 170 -5.63 -5.01 5.79
N GLU A 171 -6.60 -5.10 4.91
CA GLU A 171 -7.60 -4.07 4.72
C GLU A 171 -8.94 -4.57 5.29
N GLN A 172 -9.90 -3.66 5.40
CA GLN A 172 -11.23 -4.04 5.87
C GLN A 172 -11.81 -5.14 4.96
N ARG A 173 -12.46 -6.16 5.55
CA ARG A 173 -13.22 -7.22 4.84
C ARG A 173 -12.39 -8.23 4.02
N GLN A 174 -11.23 -8.65 4.52
CA GLN A 174 -10.39 -9.71 3.91
C GLN A 174 -9.68 -9.31 2.61
N ASP A 175 -9.76 -8.04 2.22
CA ASP A 175 -8.89 -7.49 1.18
C ASP A 175 -7.50 -7.24 1.78
N SER A 176 -6.46 -7.22 0.94
CA SER A 176 -5.11 -6.88 1.40
C SER A 176 -4.38 -6.01 0.41
N THR A 177 -3.64 -5.04 0.94
CA THR A 177 -2.78 -4.19 0.14
C THR A 177 -1.32 -4.53 0.42
N THR A 178 -0.58 -4.83 -0.64
CA THR A 178 0.84 -5.11 -0.59
C THR A 178 1.62 -4.03 -1.33
N VAL A 179 2.47 -3.31 -0.62
CA VAL A 179 3.44 -2.36 -1.20
C VAL A 179 4.78 -3.06 -1.30
N THR A 180 5.37 -3.10 -2.48
CA THR A 180 6.77 -3.50 -2.69
C THR A 180 7.59 -2.29 -3.10
N LEU A 181 8.75 -2.09 -2.46
CA LEU A 181 9.68 -0.98 -2.67
C LEU A 181 10.98 -1.49 -3.28
N ASP A 182 11.42 -0.82 -4.34
CA ASP A 182 12.71 -1.06 -4.98
C ASP A 182 13.27 0.24 -5.59
N ALA A 183 14.42 0.15 -6.27
CA ALA A 183 15.09 1.29 -6.91
C ALA A 183 15.19 2.52 -5.99
N PHE A 184 15.78 2.35 -4.81
CA PHE A 184 15.96 3.42 -3.83
C PHE A 184 16.86 4.54 -4.36
N GLY A 185 16.59 5.78 -3.96
CA GLY A 185 17.35 6.96 -4.39
C GLY A 185 17.13 7.37 -5.85
N THR A 186 16.06 6.88 -6.48
CA THR A 186 15.68 7.29 -7.85
C THR A 186 15.25 8.75 -7.87
N ASP A 187 15.69 9.52 -8.86
CA ASP A 187 15.22 10.89 -9.06
C ASP A 187 13.74 10.88 -9.50
N VAL A 188 12.93 11.74 -8.87
CA VAL A 188 11.49 11.89 -9.10
C VAL A 188 11.08 13.34 -9.26
N ASP A 189 12.04 14.26 -9.38
CA ASP A 189 11.78 15.69 -9.49
C ASP A 189 11.20 16.08 -10.86
N ASP A 190 11.36 15.23 -11.86
CA ASP A 190 10.75 15.37 -13.19
C ASP A 190 9.26 15.02 -13.24
N ARG A 191 8.70 14.45 -12.16
CA ARG A 191 7.29 14.05 -12.11
C ARG A 191 6.36 15.25 -11.91
N ASP A 192 5.24 15.26 -12.65
CA ASP A 192 4.19 16.26 -12.47
C ASP A 192 3.30 15.92 -11.26
N TRP A 193 3.66 16.44 -10.09
CA TRP A 193 2.91 16.30 -8.85
C TRP A 193 1.62 17.15 -8.80
N THR A 194 1.28 17.87 -9.87
CA THR A 194 0.01 18.64 -9.98
C THR A 194 -1.09 17.87 -10.68
N ARG A 195 -0.82 16.61 -11.04
CA ARG A 195 -1.74 15.70 -11.73
C ARG A 195 -1.65 14.28 -11.18
N LEU A 196 -2.71 13.51 -11.41
CA LEU A 196 -2.64 12.06 -11.26
C LEU A 196 -1.67 11.47 -12.31
N PRO A 197 -0.85 10.47 -11.96
CA PRO A 197 0.07 9.82 -12.90
C PRO A 197 -0.71 9.19 -14.06
N GLY A 198 -0.16 9.28 -15.27
CA GLY A 198 -0.70 8.65 -16.47
C GLY A 198 0.35 8.33 -17.51
#